data_AF-A0A561WUJ5-F1
#
_entry.id   AF-A0A561WUJ5-F1
#
_cell.length_a   1.000
_cell.length_b   1.000
_cell.length_c   1.000
_cell.angle_alpha   90.00
_cell.angle_beta   90.00
_cell.angle_gamma   90.00
#
_symmetry.space_group_name_H-M   'P 1'
#
loop_
_entity.id
_entity.type
_entity.pdbx_description
1 polymer ?
#
loop_
_entity_poly.entity_id
_entity_poly.type
_entity_poly.pdbx_seq_one_letter_code
_entity_poly.pdbx_strand_id
1 'polypeptide(L)' 'MRRCLTALGDEVQALGASVHLPRIGCGLAGGTWSRVEPLVIGALCARDIAVTVYDHG' A
#
# COMPACT_ATOMS: atom_id res chain seq x y z
N MET A 1 -1.86 -9.56 3.68
CA MET A 1 -1.82 -8.35 2.83
C MET A 1 -2.99 -7.42 3.10
N ARG A 2 -4.20 -7.66 2.55
CA ARG A 2 -5.35 -6.73 2.65
C ARG A 2 -5.63 -6.22 4.07
N ARG A 3 -5.76 -7.12 5.06
CA ARG A 3 -6.01 -6.73 6.46
C ARG A 3 -4.94 -5.78 7.03
N CYS A 4 -3.68 -6.03 6.71
CA CYS A 4 -2.57 -5.18 7.18
C CYS A 4 -2.63 -3.79 6.54
N LEU A 5 -2.95 -3.70 5.24
CA LEU A 5 -3.10 -2.42 4.55
C LEU A 5 -4.30 -1.63 5.09
N THR A 6 -5.40 -2.29 5.41
CA THR A 6 -6.57 -1.63 6.03
C THR A 6 -6.21 -1.05 7.40
N ALA A 7 -5.58 -1.85 8.27
CA ALA A 7 -5.17 -1.39 9.60
C ALA A 7 -4.16 -0.24 9.52
N LEU A 8 -3.20 -0.32 8.59
CA LEU A 8 -2.27 0.77 8.32
C LEU A 8 -3.01 2.06 7.90
N GLY A 9 -4.02 1.93 7.03
CA GLY A 9 -4.83 3.07 6.61
C GLY A 9 -5.56 3.75 7.77
N ASP A 10 -6.05 2.97 8.74
CA ASP A 10 -6.73 3.52 9.92
C ASP A 10 -5.78 4.36 10.78
N GLU A 11 -4.58 3.85 11.02
CA GLU A 11 -3.56 4.53 11.81
C GLU A 11 -3.03 5.79 11.10
N VAL A 12 -2.68 5.68 9.82
CA VAL A 12 -2.14 6.80 9.03
C VAL A 12 -3.16 7.93 8.88
N GLN A 13 -4.44 7.58 8.69
CA GLN A 13 -5.51 8.57 8.61
C GLN A 13 -5.70 9.32 9.93
N ALA A 14 -5.64 8.62 11.06
CA ALA A 14 -5.71 9.25 12.37
C ALA A 14 -4.53 10.21 12.63
N LEU A 15 -3.36 9.91 12.05
CA LEU A 15 -2.16 10.73 12.15
C LEU A 15 -2.10 11.87 11.12
N GLY A 16 -2.98 11.88 10.10
CA GLY A 16 -2.88 12.83 8.99
C GLY A 16 -1.57 12.69 8.19
N ALA A 17 -1.01 11.49 8.14
CA ALA A 17 0.31 11.22 7.56
C ALA A 17 0.23 10.68 6.12
N SER A 18 1.39 10.57 5.47
CA SER A 18 1.57 9.89 4.19
C SER A 18 2.25 8.53 4.38
N VAL A 19 2.17 7.66 3.37
CA VAL A 19 2.83 6.35 3.35
C VAL A 19 3.89 6.30 2.25
N HIS A 20 5.05 5.77 2.60
CA HIS A 20 6.13 5.47 1.65
C HIS A 20 6.46 3.98 1.75
N LEU A 21 6.48 3.26 0.63
CA LEU A 21 6.68 1.82 0.61
C LEU A 21 7.44 1.36 -0.65
N PRO A 22 8.25 0.30 -0.60
CA PRO A 22 8.81 -0.31 -1.80
C PRO A 22 7.72 -1.06 -2.58
N ARG A 23 8.00 -1.48 -3.82
CA ARG A 23 7.10 -2.34 -4.61
C ARG A 23 6.89 -3.71 -3.91
N ILE A 24 5.95 -3.77 -2.97
CA ILE A 24 5.67 -4.92 -2.10
C ILE A 24 4.93 -6.05 -2.83
N GLY A 25 5.07 -7.27 -2.34
CA GLY A 25 4.39 -8.45 -2.89
C GLY A 25 4.98 -8.97 -4.21
N CYS A 26 6.06 -8.36 -4.71
CA CYS A 26 6.86 -8.85 -5.83
C CYS A 26 8.04 -9.68 -5.29
N GLY A 27 7.77 -10.93 -4.87
CA GLY A 27 8.78 -11.86 -4.34
C GLY A 27 8.50 -13.31 -4.71
N LEU A 28 9.20 -14.26 -4.06
CA LEU A 28 9.20 -15.72 -4.29
C LEU A 28 7.83 -16.41 -4.44
N ALA A 29 6.73 -15.77 -4.02
CA ALA A 29 5.37 -16.27 -4.16
C ALA A 29 4.70 -15.95 -5.53
N GLY A 30 5.43 -15.35 -6.49
CA GLY A 30 4.90 -15.04 -7.83
C GLY A 30 3.84 -13.94 -7.84
N GLY A 31 3.80 -13.11 -6.80
CA GLY A 31 2.91 -11.96 -6.75
C GLY A 31 3.34 -10.91 -7.76
N THR A 32 2.42 -10.48 -8.62
CA THR A 32 2.64 -9.36 -9.53
C THR A 32 2.14 -8.07 -8.90
N TRP A 33 2.83 -6.96 -9.18
CA TRP A 33 2.39 -5.63 -8.74
C TRP A 33 0.94 -5.34 -9.13
N SER A 34 0.49 -5.80 -10.30
CA SER A 34 -0.88 -5.66 -10.80
C SER A 34 -1.95 -6.25 -9.87
N ARG A 35 -1.60 -7.20 -8.98
CA ARG A 35 -2.52 -7.72 -7.94
C ARG A 35 -2.46 -6.94 -6.64
N VAL A 36 -1.34 -6.28 -6.36
CA VAL A 36 -1.08 -5.57 -5.12
C VAL A 36 -1.55 -4.12 -5.20
N GLU A 37 -1.32 -3.46 -6.32
CA GLU A 37 -1.70 -2.08 -6.59
C GLU A 37 -3.19 -1.79 -6.29
N PRO A 38 -4.17 -2.62 -6.72
CA PRO A 38 -5.56 -2.39 -6.36
C PRO A 38 -5.84 -2.46 -4.86
N LEU A 39 -5.07 -3.28 -4.12
CA LEU A 39 -5.20 -3.38 -2.66
C LEU A 39 -4.66 -2.12 -1.97
N VAL A 40 -3.55 -1.57 -2.47
CA VAL A 40 -2.97 -0.31 -1.97
C VAL A 40 -3.91 0.85 -2.26
N ILE A 41 -4.43 0.95 -3.49
CA ILE A 41 -5.39 1.99 -3.87
C ILE A 41 -6.63 1.95 -2.99
N GLY A 42 -7.25 0.77 -2.83
CA GLY A 42 -8.49 0.65 -2.05
C GLY A 42 -8.31 0.85 -0.55
N ALA A 43 -7.16 0.45 0.01
CA ALA A 43 -6.92 0.53 1.45
C ALA A 43 -6.33 1.86 1.91
N LEU A 44 -5.66 2.62 1.02
CA LEU A 44 -4.94 3.85 1.36
C LEU A 44 -5.41 5.03 0.47
N CYS A 45 -5.17 4.98 -0.84
CA CYS A 45 -5.39 6.13 -1.72
C CYS A 45 -6.86 6.56 -1.80
N ALA A 46 -7.80 5.62 -1.79
CA ALA A 46 -9.24 5.89 -1.79
C ALA A 46 -9.74 6.58 -0.50
N ARG A 47 -8.86 6.70 0.51
CA ARG A 47 -9.11 7.39 1.78
C ARG A 47 -8.35 8.72 1.87
N ASP A 48 -7.92 9.26 0.73
CA ASP A 48 -7.12 10.48 0.59
C ASP A 48 -5.74 10.42 1.28
N ILE A 49 -5.21 9.22 1.50
CA ILE A 49 -3.85 9.03 2.02
C ILE A 49 -2.86 9.10 0.85
N ALA A 50 -1.92 10.04 0.92
CA ALA A 50 -0.83 10.13 -0.04
C ALA A 50 0.12 8.92 0.08
N VAL A 51 0.33 8.20 -1.02
CA VAL A 51 1.20 7.03 -1.08
C VAL A 51 2.29 7.23 -2.13
N THR A 52 3.55 7.02 -1.75
CA THR A 52 4.69 6.95 -2.68
C THR A 52 5.22 5.52 -2.71
N VAL A 53 5.32 4.96 -3.92
CA VAL A 53 5.91 3.63 -4.14
C VAL A 53 7.29 3.77 -4.75
N TYR A 54 8.30 3.21 -4.08
CA TYR A 54 9.65 3.14 -4.63
C TYR A 54 9.79 1.89 -5.51
N ASP A 55 10.30 2.10 -6.72
CA ASP A 55 10.65 1.04 -7.65
C ASP A 55 12.17 0.90 -7.73
N HIS A 56 12.70 -0.10 -7.01
CA HIS A 56 14.11 -0.47 -7.12
C HIS A 56 14.22 -1.54 -8.21
N GLY A 57 14.43 -1.08 -9.44
CA GLY A 57 14.78 -1.94 -10.58
C GLY A 57 16.22 -2.45 -10.50
#